data_AF-A0A3Q3BBB0-F1
#
_entry.id   AF-A0A3Q3BBB0-F1
#
_cell.length_a   1.000
_cell.length_b   1.000
_cell.length_c   1.000
_cell.angle_alpha   90.00
_cell.angle_beta   90.00
_cell.angle_gamma   90.00
#
_symmetry.space_group_name_H-M   'P 1'
#
loop_
_entity.id
_entity.type
_entity.pdbx_description
1 polymer ?
#
loop_
_entity_poly.entity_id
_entity_poly.type
_entity_poly.pdbx_seq_one_letter_code
_entity_poly.pdbx_strand_id
1 'polypeptide(L)' 'MSATVPYGFRSLLECLCRAVVLAQPSDINKFLFQYFSELDKFKTSNPEPDPKELVFNFEEHLDLCQQINE' A
#
# COMPACT_ATOMS: atom_id res chain seq x y z
N MET A 1 1.17 27.66 9.26
CA MET A 1 0.12 26.65 9.03
C MET A 1 0.78 25.30 9.26
N SER A 2 0.40 24.56 10.31
CA SER A 2 0.90 23.18 10.46
C SER A 2 0.18 22.31 9.45
N ALA A 3 0.91 21.64 8.56
CA ALA A 3 0.30 20.66 7.67
C ALA A 3 -0.26 19.52 8.53
N THR A 4 -1.58 19.41 8.61
CA THR A 4 -2.25 18.28 9.26
C THR A 4 -2.08 17.08 8.34
N VAL A 5 -1.22 16.15 8.74
CA VAL A 5 -1.06 14.88 8.01
C VAL A 5 -2.30 14.03 8.27
N PRO A 6 -2.98 13.52 7.23
CA PRO A 6 -4.15 12.67 7.41
C PRO A 6 -3.79 11.42 8.23
N TYR A 7 -4.69 11.02 9.11
CA TYR A 7 -4.55 9.76 9.85
C TYR A 7 -4.41 8.58 8.87
N GLY A 8 -3.45 7.69 9.13
CA GLY A 8 -3.11 6.58 8.24
C GLY A 8 -2.08 6.89 7.14
N PHE A 9 -1.80 8.17 6.83
CA PHE A 9 -0.84 8.52 5.76
C PHE A 9 0.59 8.06 6.07
N ARG A 10 1.00 8.13 7.35
CA ARG A 10 2.31 7.61 7.78
C ARG A 10 2.42 6.11 7.52
N SER A 11 1.41 5.33 7.90
CA SER A 11 1.39 3.89 7.70
C SER A 11 1.41 3.55 6.21
N LEU A 12 0.63 4.25 5.39
CA LEU A 12 0.65 4.10 3.93
C LEU A 12 2.05 4.31 3.35
N LEU A 13 2.77 5.34 3.78
CA LEU A 13 4.15 5.58 3.35
C LEU A 13 5.11 4.48 3.83
N GLU A 14 4.98 4.01 5.07
CA GLU A 14 5.81 2.92 5.60
C GLU A 14 5.61 1.62 4.80
N CYS A 15 4.36 1.23 4.51
CA CYS A 15 4.03 0.05 3.69
C CYS A 15 4.54 0.21 2.25
N LEU A 16 4.35 1.37 1.65
CA LEU A 16 4.85 1.66 0.31
C LEU A 16 6.37 1.54 0.22
N CYS A 17 7.09 2.13 1.19
CA CYS A 17 8.55 2.05 1.26
C CYS A 17 9.04 0.60 1.37
N ARG A 18 8.40 -0.22 2.22
CA ARG A 18 8.71 -1.66 2.32
C ARG A 18 8.48 -2.37 0.99
N ALA A 19 7.33 -2.14 0.35
CA ALA A 19 7.00 -2.75 -0.93
C ALA A 19 8.02 -2.39 -2.03
N VAL A 20 8.48 -1.14 -2.07
CA VAL A 20 9.55 -0.70 -3.00
C VAL A 20 10.88 -1.38 -2.69
N VAL A 21 11.26 -1.48 -1.40
CA VAL A 21 12.51 -2.15 -0.99
C VAL A 21 12.50 -3.63 -1.33
N LEU A 22 11.36 -4.31 -1.15
CA LEU A 22 11.21 -5.72 -1.46
C LEU A 22 11.18 -5.97 -2.98
N ALA A 23 10.38 -5.22 -3.71
CA ALA A 23 10.20 -5.43 -5.15
C ALA A 23 11.37 -4.93 -6.01
N GLN A 24 12.20 -4.03 -5.47
CA GLN A 24 13.33 -3.37 -6.16
C GLN A 24 12.99 -2.99 -7.62
N PRO A 25 11.94 -2.18 -7.84
CA PRO A 25 11.43 -1.92 -9.18
C PRO A 25 12.45 -1.15 -10.01
N SER A 26 12.62 -1.56 -11.27
CA SER A 26 13.43 -0.83 -12.25
C SER A 26 12.80 0.49 -12.70
N ASP A 27 11.48 0.61 -12.57
CA ASP A 27 10.70 1.84 -12.78
C ASP A 27 9.83 2.11 -11.56
N ILE A 28 10.28 3.06 -10.72
CA ILE A 28 9.58 3.43 -9.50
C ILE A 28 8.21 4.05 -9.78
N ASN A 29 8.06 4.87 -10.83
CA ASN A 29 6.79 5.56 -11.10
C ASN A 29 5.71 4.57 -11.52
N LYS A 30 6.08 3.60 -12.36
CA LYS A 30 5.18 2.52 -12.75
C LYS A 30 4.77 1.67 -11.56
N PHE A 31 5.72 1.33 -10.68
CA PHE A 31 5.42 0.58 -9.46
C PHE A 31 4.46 1.33 -8.54
N LEU A 32 4.70 2.62 -8.30
CA LEU A 32 3.82 3.47 -7.49
C LEU A 32 2.39 3.50 -8.06
N PHE A 33 2.25 3.69 -9.37
CA PHE A 33 0.95 3.69 -10.04
C PHE A 33 0.20 2.36 -9.85
N GLN A 34 0.91 1.24 -10.01
CA GLN A 34 0.34 -0.09 -9.82
C GLN A 34 -0.06 -0.32 -8.35
N TYR A 35 0.81 0.01 -7.41
CA TYR A 35 0.55 -0.13 -5.97
C TYR A 35 -0.72 0.61 -5.55
N PHE A 36 -0.85 1.89 -5.91
CA PHE A 36 -2.03 2.68 -5.55
C PHE A 36 -3.29 2.21 -6.29
N SER A 37 -3.17 1.71 -7.52
CA SER A 37 -4.30 1.13 -8.26
C SER A 37 -4.83 -0.13 -7.57
N GLU A 38 -3.94 -1.01 -7.09
CA GLU A 38 -4.34 -2.22 -6.36
C GLU A 38 -4.90 -1.88 -4.98
N LEU A 39 -4.37 -0.87 -4.28
CA LEU A 39 -4.93 -0.39 -3.01
C LEU A 39 -6.37 0.13 -3.19
N ASP A 40 -6.65 0.87 -4.27
CA ASP A 40 -7.99 1.39 -4.56
C ASP A 40 -8.99 0.27 -4.89
N LYS A 41 -8.55 -0.75 -5.65
CA LYS A 41 -9.35 -1.97 -5.90
C LYS A 41 -9.61 -2.76 -4.62
N PHE A 42 -8.60 -2.90 -3.78
CA PHE A 42 -8.69 -3.59 -2.50
C PHE A 42 -9.70 -2.90 -1.58
N LYS A 43 -9.64 -1.57 -1.50
CA LYS A 43 -10.63 -0.74 -0.80
C LYS A 43 -12.05 -0.92 -1.32
N THR A 44 -12.21 -1.05 -2.64
CA THR A 44 -13.54 -1.26 -3.24
C THR A 44 -14.09 -2.65 -2.89
N SER A 45 -13.21 -3.65 -2.77
CA SER A 45 -13.57 -5.03 -2.41
C SER A 45 -13.73 -5.26 -0.90
N ASN A 46 -13.08 -4.43 -0.07
CA ASN A 46 -13.11 -4.47 1.38
C ASN A 46 -13.52 -3.09 1.93
N PRO A 47 -14.80 -2.88 2.25
CA PRO A 47 -15.27 -1.63 2.83
C PRO A 47 -14.84 -1.52 4.30
N GLU A 48 -13.54 -1.35 4.53
CA GLU A 48 -12.94 -1.05 5.83
C GLU A 48 -13.01 0.49 6.05
N PRO A 49 -13.76 0.99 7.06
CA PRO A 49 -13.88 2.42 7.30
C PRO A 49 -12.60 3.07 7.86
N ASP A 50 -11.68 2.29 8.46
CA ASP A 50 -10.41 2.82 8.97
C ASP A 50 -9.31 2.75 7.90
N PRO A 51 -8.78 3.89 7.40
CA PRO A 51 -7.69 3.92 6.44
C PRO A 51 -6.42 3.21 6.89
N LYS A 52 -6.17 3.13 8.20
CA LYS A 52 -5.02 2.44 8.78
C LYS A 52 -5.20 0.92 8.66
N GLU A 53 -6.35 0.39 9.10
CA GLU A 53 -6.66 -1.04 8.98
C GLU A 53 -6.67 -1.48 7.51
N LEU A 54 -7.24 -0.65 6.62
CA LEU A 54 -7.22 -0.90 5.18
C LEU A 54 -5.79 -1.08 4.64
N VAL A 55 -4.85 -0.22 5.05
CA VAL A 55 -3.45 -0.27 4.61
C VAL A 55 -2.72 -1.48 5.18
N PHE A 56 -2.96 -1.82 6.46
CA PHE A 56 -2.38 -3.02 7.07
C PHE A 56 -2.88 -4.30 6.38
N ASN A 57 -4.19 -4.43 6.16
CA ASN A 57 -4.79 -5.56 5.47
C ASN A 57 -4.30 -5.68 4.02
N PHE A 58 -4.05 -4.54 3.37
CA PHE A 58 -3.48 -4.51 2.02
C PHE A 58 -2.01 -4.97 1.99
N GLU A 59 -1.19 -4.58 2.97
CA GLU A 59 0.19 -5.04 3.10
C GLU A 59 0.25 -6.56 3.30
N GLU A 60 -0.58 -7.12 4.19
CA GLU A 60 -0.67 -8.59 4.36
C GLU A 60 -1.10 -9.29 3.07
N HIS A 61 -2.07 -8.73 2.35
CA HIS A 61 -2.50 -9.27 1.06
C HIS A 61 -1.37 -9.22 0.00
N LEU A 62 -0.61 -8.12 -0.06
CA LEU A 62 0.54 -7.99 -0.97
C LEU A 62 1.66 -8.98 -0.62
N ASP A 63 2.00 -9.12 0.65
CA ASP A 63 3.02 -10.06 1.11
C ASP A 63 2.63 -11.51 0.76
N LEU A 64 1.36 -11.87 0.93
CA LEU A 64 0.83 -13.18 0.50
C LEU A 64 0.90 -13.35 -1.02
N CYS A 65 0.56 -12.32 -1.80
CA CYS A 65 0.68 -12.37 -3.26
C CYS A 65 2.14 -12.43 -3.75
N GLN A 66 3.10 -11.89 -3.00
CA GLN A 66 4.53 -12.00 -3.32
C GLN A 66 5.08 -13.40 -3.01
N GLN A 67 4.69 -14.00 -1.88
CA GLN A 67 5.08 -15.38 -1.52
C GLN A 67 4.54 -16.46 -2.47
N ILE A 68 3.42 -16.20 -3.14
CA ILE A 68 2.83 -17.13 -4.12
C ILE A 68 3.55 -17.08 -5.48
N ASN A 69 4.34 -16.04 -5.75
CA ASN A 69 5.06 -15.85 -7.02
C ASN A 69 6.55 -16.27 -6.98
N GLU A 70 6.99 -16.93 -5.90
CA GLU A 70 8.28 -17.65 -5.79
C GLU A 70 8.08 -19.17 -5.94
#